data_AF-A0A381RRV2-F1
#
_entry.id   AF-A0A381RRV2-F1
#
_cell.length_a   1.000
_cell.length_b   1.000
_cell.length_c   1.000
_cell.angle_alpha   90.00
_cell.angle_beta   90.00
_cell.angle_gamma   90.00
#
_symmetry.space_group_name_H-M   'P 1'
#
loop_
_entity.id
_entity.type
_entity.pdbx_description
1 polymer ?
#
loop_
_entity_poly.entity_id
_entity_poly.type
_entity_poly.pdbx_seq_one_letter_code
_entity_poly.pdbx_strand_id
1 'polypeptide(L)' 'MQEIRIFRNHLLKETDWAGLNDVTMSNEMKTYRQALRDIPASNTVYKDVEWPDKPKE' A
#
# COMPACT_ATOMS: atom_id res chain seq x y z
N MET A 1 -3.57 -3.35 16.40
CA MET A 1 -4.18 -2.24 15.64
C MET A 1 -3.17 -1.20 15.14
N GLN A 2 -2.14 -0.82 15.93
CA GLN A 2 -1.13 0.14 15.45
C GLN A 2 -0.22 -0.42 14.34
N GLU A 3 0.08 -1.73 14.37
CA GLU A 3 0.96 -2.39 13.39
C GLU A 3 0.44 -2.32 11.95
N ILE A 4 -0.86 -2.51 11.72
CA ILE A 4 -1.47 -2.40 10.37
C ILE A 4 -1.28 -0.98 9.82
N ARG A 5 -1.48 0.05 10.64
CA ARG A 5 -1.25 1.45 10.23
C ARG A 5 0.22 1.71 9.93
N ILE A 6 1.13 1.19 10.74
CA ILE A 6 2.58 1.33 10.52
C ILE A 6 2.98 0.64 9.22
N PHE A 7 2.53 -0.59 8.99
CA PHE A 7 2.83 -1.36 7.80
C PHE A 7 2.24 -0.71 6.53
N ARG A 8 0.97 -0.30 6.58
CA ARG A 8 0.32 0.45 5.50
C ARG A 8 1.07 1.75 5.18
N ASN A 9 1.46 2.52 6.20
CA ASN A 9 2.24 3.74 6.01
C ASN A 9 3.63 3.44 5.45
N HIS A 10 4.27 2.34 5.87
CA HIS A 10 5.54 1.91 5.32
C HIS A 10 5.44 1.60 3.83
N LEU A 11 4.46 0.78 3.41
CA LEU A 11 4.23 0.43 2.00
C LEU A 11 3.83 1.65 1.15
N LEU A 12 3.00 2.54 1.69
CA LEU A 12 2.66 3.80 1.02
C LEU A 12 3.88 4.71 0.86
N LYS A 13 4.77 4.75 1.86
CA LYS A 13 6.02 5.52 1.81
C LYS A 13 7.02 4.90 0.84
N GLU A 14 7.12 3.59 0.82
CA GLU A 14 7.93 2.83 -0.13
C GLU A 14 7.47 2.98 -1.57
N THR A 15 6.24 3.40 -1.83
CA THR A 15 5.73 3.66 -3.17
C THR A 15 5.64 5.17 -3.45
N ASP A 16 6.00 6.03 -2.51
CA ASP A 16 5.89 7.48 -2.63
C ASP A 16 6.74 8.06 -3.75
N TRP A 17 7.89 7.45 -4.00
CA TRP A 17 8.77 7.80 -5.11
C TRP A 17 8.12 7.61 -6.49
N ALA A 18 7.14 6.72 -6.65
CA ALA A 18 6.46 6.53 -7.94
C ALA A 18 5.55 7.71 -8.32
N GLY A 19 5.32 8.66 -7.42
CA GLY A 19 4.70 9.95 -7.72
C GLY A 19 5.67 11.04 -8.17
N LEU A 20 6.97 10.76 -8.23
CA LEU A 20 7.96 11.69 -8.75
C LEU A 20 7.85 11.78 -10.28
N ASN A 21 8.13 12.96 -10.84
CA ASN A 21 8.09 13.21 -12.29
C ASN A 21 9.03 12.30 -13.10
N ASP A 22 9.99 11.66 -12.43
CA ASP A 22 10.95 10.73 -13.05
C ASP A 22 10.32 9.37 -13.37
N VAL A 23 9.23 9.02 -12.70
CA VAL A 23 8.62 7.69 -12.78
C VAL A 23 7.19 7.82 -13.24
N THR A 24 6.86 7.17 -14.37
CA THR A 24 5.47 7.09 -14.82
C THR A 24 4.74 6.14 -13.88
N MET A 25 3.94 6.68 -12.96
CA MET A 25 3.11 5.88 -12.05
C MET A 25 2.20 4.94 -12.86
N SER A 26 2.56 3.66 -12.92
CA SER A 26 1.75 2.62 -13.56
C SER A 26 0.37 2.53 -12.91
N ASN A 27 -0.65 2.19 -13.70
CA ASN A 27 -2.02 2.00 -13.20
C ASN A 27 -2.06 0.97 -12.06
N GLU A 28 -1.22 -0.05 -12.12
CA GLU A 28 -1.04 -1.05 -11.07
C GLU A 28 -0.61 -0.43 -9.74
N MET A 29 0.25 0.59 -9.76
CA MET A 29 0.72 1.28 -8.55
C MET A 29 -0.36 2.17 -7.93
N LYS A 30 -1.22 2.76 -8.77
CA LYS A 30 -2.43 3.46 -8.28
C LYS A 30 -3.39 2.45 -7.62
N THR A 31 -3.66 1.33 -8.28
CA THR A 31 -4.52 0.26 -7.75
C THR A 31 -3.96 -0.32 -6.46
N TYR A 32 -2.65 -0.55 -6.39
CA TYR A 32 -1.92 -1.01 -5.21
C TYR A 32 -2.12 -0.08 -4.01
N ARG A 33 -1.89 1.23 -4.19
CA ARG A 33 -2.02 2.22 -3.12
C ARG A 33 -3.48 2.42 -2.70
N GLN A 34 -4.42 2.30 -3.63
CA GLN A 34 -5.84 2.33 -3.34
C GLN A 34 -6.23 1.11 -2.49
N ALA A 35 -5.85 -0.10 -2.89
CA ALA A 35 -6.08 -1.33 -2.14
C ALA A 35 -5.47 -1.25 -0.73
N LEU A 36 -4.24 -0.73 -0.57
CA LEU A 36 -3.64 -0.51 0.74
C LEU A 36 -4.45 0.44 1.64
N ARG A 37 -5.09 1.47 1.06
CA ARG A 37 -5.95 2.40 1.81
C ARG A 37 -7.31 1.81 2.14
N ASP A 38 -7.81 0.96 1.26
CA ASP A 38 -9.13 0.33 1.36
C ASP A 38 -9.15 -0.79 2.42
N ILE A 39 -7.97 -1.31 2.80
CA ILE A 39 -7.84 -2.23 3.93
C ILE A 39 -8.38 -1.56 5.21
N PRO A 40 -9.46 -2.12 5.81
CA PRO A 40 -10.05 -1.55 7.00
C PRO A 40 -9.07 -1.70 8.17
N ALA A 41 -8.73 -0.57 8.80
CA ALA A 41 -7.95 -0.54 10.03
C ALA A 41 -8.66 -1.23 11.22
N SER A 42 -9.89 -1.72 11.01
CA SER A 42 -10.68 -2.48 11.98
C SER A 42 -10.39 -3.98 11.97
N ASN A 43 -9.61 -4.51 11.03
CA ASN A 43 -9.18 -5.90 11.10
C ASN A 43 -8.32 -6.06 12.36
N THR A 44 -8.91 -6.64 13.39
CA THR A 44 -8.30 -6.95 14.69
C THR A 44 -7.13 -7.93 14.56
N VAL A 45 -6.97 -8.54 13.38
CA VAL A 45 -5.97 -9.56 13.08
C VAL A 45 -5.18 -9.15 11.82
N TYR A 46 -3.92 -8.78 11.99
CA TYR A 46 -2.95 -8.52 10.90
C TYR A 46 -2.82 -9.71 9.93
N LYS A 47 -3.10 -10.92 10.43
CA LYS A 47 -2.98 -12.20 9.73
C LYS A 47 -4.05 -12.44 8.65
N ASP A 48 -5.16 -11.70 8.67
CA ASP A 48 -6.28 -11.86 7.73
C ASP A 48 -6.42 -10.65 6.79
N VAL A 49 -5.37 -9.81 6.75
CA VAL A 49 -5.29 -8.70 5.82
C VAL A 49 -4.62 -9.22 4.56
N GLU A 50 -5.38 -9.33 3.47
CA GLU A 50 -4.84 -9.51 2.14
C GLU A 50 -4.11 -8.23 1.72
N TRP A 51 -2.79 -8.26 1.80
CA TRP A 51 -1.95 -7.18 1.30
C TRP A 51 -1.80 -7.34 -0.21
N PRO A 52 -2.06 -6.30 -1.02
CA PRO A 52 -1.79 -6.38 -2.44
C PRO A 52 -0.30 -6.63 -2.68
N ASP A 53 0.03 -7.35 -3.74
CA ASP A 53 1.43 -7.55 -4.15
C ASP A 53 2.01 -6.24 -4.69
N LYS A 54 3.21 -5.89 -4.22
CA LYS A 54 3.90 -4.71 -4.72
C LYS A 54 4.13 -4.91 -6.23
N PRO A 55 3.67 -3.99 -7.09
CA PRO A 55 3.95 -4.10 -8.51
C PRO A 55 5.46 -4.13 -8.68
N LYS A 56 5.96 -5.21 -9.28
CA LYS A 56 7.35 -5.30 -9.73
C LYS A 56 7.39 -4.52 -11.03
N GLU A 57 8.11 -3.41 -10.99
CA GLU A 57 8.50 -2.69 -12.20
C GLU A 57 9.24 -3.61 -13.18
#